data_AF-A0A0X3P508-F1
#
_entry.id   AF-A0A0X3P508-F1
#
_cell.length_a   1.000
_cell.length_b   1.000
_cell.length_c   1.000
_cell.angle_alpha   90.00
_cell.angle_beta   90.00
_cell.angle_gamma   90.00
#
_symmetry.space_group_name_H-M   'P 1'
#
loop_
_entity.id
_entity.type
_entity.pdbx_description
1 polymer ?
#
loop_
_entity_poly.entity_id
_entity_poly.type
_entity_poly.pdbx_seq_one_letter_code
_entity_poly.pdbx_strand_id
1 'polypeptide(L)'
;RYVTPEAPRTMLQILLLICFTRVIYSQPPKVWGSSVVTETNGPSPRLRYVTPEAPYVKLDGKVMKIENRTCFISGQEIGKPCLITNSSDGFLTEIRLSSVLNRKYLIVSGRILHTTFFAPNCTFPKAMAGSA
;
A
#
# COMPACT_ATOMS: atom_id res chain seq x y z
N ARG A 1 -63.50 0.82 -18.27
CA ARG A 1 -62.35 0.79 -17.35
C ARG A 1 -61.11 0.60 -18.20
N TYR A 2 -60.19 1.56 -18.17
CA TYR A 2 -59.00 1.62 -19.03
C TYR A 2 -57.95 0.61 -18.57
N VAL A 3 -57.40 -0.16 -19.51
CA VAL A 3 -56.23 -1.02 -19.30
C VAL A 3 -55.00 -0.17 -19.63
N THR A 4 -54.14 0.10 -18.66
CA THR A 4 -52.85 0.76 -18.86
C THR A 4 -51.80 -0.23 -19.36
N PRO A 5 -50.99 0.10 -20.37
CA PRO A 5 -49.89 -0.75 -20.80
C PRO A 5 -48.70 -0.62 -19.84
N GLU A 6 -48.17 -1.75 -19.38
CA GLU A 6 -46.92 -1.81 -18.62
C GLU A 6 -45.74 -1.39 -19.53
N ALA A 7 -45.01 -0.35 -19.12
CA ALA A 7 -43.83 0.13 -19.81
C ALA A 7 -42.67 -0.89 -19.70
N PRO A 8 -41.85 -1.06 -20.76
CA PRO A 8 -40.72 -1.98 -20.73
C PRO A 8 -39.64 -1.45 -19.78
N ARG A 9 -39.43 -2.13 -18.64
CA ARG A 9 -38.28 -1.89 -17.76
C ARG A 9 -37.00 -2.05 -18.58
N THR A 10 -36.27 -0.95 -18.68
CA THR A 10 -35.33 -0.63 -19.74
C THR A 10 -34.01 -1.40 -19.62
N MET A 11 -33.58 -2.06 -20.71
CA MET A 11 -32.21 -2.55 -20.94
C MET A 11 -31.12 -1.50 -20.59
N LEU A 12 -31.48 -0.21 -20.65
CA LEU A 12 -30.64 0.93 -20.29
C LEU A 12 -30.26 0.97 -18.80
N GLN A 13 -31.16 0.59 -17.87
CA GLN A 13 -30.86 0.54 -16.44
C GLN A 13 -29.87 -0.59 -16.11
N ILE A 14 -30.02 -1.73 -16.79
CA ILE A 14 -29.12 -2.88 -16.65
C ILE A 14 -27.72 -2.52 -17.19
N LEU A 15 -27.65 -1.84 -18.34
CA LEU A 15 -26.38 -1.37 -18.91
C LEU A 15 -25.68 -0.33 -18.01
N LEU A 16 -26.42 0.61 -17.43
CA LEU A 16 -25.87 1.58 -16.48
C LEU A 16 -25.27 0.87 -15.26
N LEU A 17 -25.98 -0.09 -14.66
CA LEU A 17 -25.47 -0.89 -13.53
C LEU A 17 -24.20 -1.69 -13.87
N ILE A 18 -24.10 -2.26 -15.08
CA ILE A 18 -22.92 -2.99 -15.54
C ILE A 18 -21.73 -2.05 -15.78
N CYS A 19 -21.96 -0.81 -16.23
CA CYS A 19 -20.89 0.18 -16.41
C CYS A 19 -20.31 0.66 -15.08
N PHE A 20 -21.13 0.88 -14.05
CA PHE A 20 -20.66 1.34 -12.73
C PHE A 20 -19.83 0.29 -11.97
N THR A 21 -20.09 -1.01 -12.20
CA THR A 21 -19.37 -2.09 -11.49
C THR A 21 -17.99 -2.39 -12.08
N ARG A 22 -17.71 -2.03 -13.35
CA ARG A 22 -16.41 -2.28 -13.98
C ARG A 22 -15.29 -1.35 -13.52
N VAL A 23 -15.60 -0.22 -12.88
CA VAL A 23 -14.59 0.79 -12.50
C VAL A 23 -13.83 0.43 -11.22
N ILE A 24 -14.37 -0.44 -10.36
CA ILE A 24 -13.76 -0.75 -9.06
C ILE A 24 -12.64 -1.81 -9.17
N TYR A 25 -12.55 -2.53 -10.29
CA TYR A 25 -11.83 -3.80 -10.37
C TYR A 25 -10.35 -3.75 -10.83
N SER A 26 -9.77 -2.59 -11.15
CA SER A 26 -8.51 -2.56 -11.91
C SER A 26 -7.24 -2.16 -11.16
N GLN A 27 -7.30 -1.77 -9.88
CA GLN A 27 -6.08 -1.44 -9.14
C GLN A 27 -5.93 -2.29 -7.88
N PRO A 28 -4.77 -2.95 -7.68
CA PRO A 28 -4.49 -3.60 -6.41
C PRO A 28 -4.63 -2.55 -5.30
N PRO A 29 -5.24 -2.92 -4.16
CA PRO A 29 -5.46 -1.98 -3.08
C PRO A 29 -4.11 -1.37 -2.69
N LYS A 30 -4.08 -0.03 -2.65
CA LYS A 30 -2.92 0.70 -2.14
C LYS A 30 -2.78 0.35 -0.66
N VAL A 31 -1.68 -0.31 -0.30
CA VAL A 31 -1.38 -0.67 1.09
C VAL A 31 -0.87 0.56 1.82
N TRP A 32 -1.45 0.84 2.98
CA TRP A 32 -1.12 1.98 3.82
C TRP A 32 -0.70 1.52 5.22
N GLY A 33 0.37 2.10 5.75
CA GLY A 33 0.82 1.85 7.12
C GLY A 33 1.62 0.55 7.23
N SER A 34 1.48 -0.10 8.38
CA SER A 34 2.20 -1.35 8.68
C SER A 34 1.84 -2.47 7.70
N SER A 35 2.84 -3.26 7.29
CA SER A 35 2.66 -4.31 6.28
C SER A 35 3.67 -5.45 6.42
N VAL A 36 3.46 -6.52 5.65
CA VAL A 36 4.41 -7.63 5.50
C VAL A 36 4.75 -7.78 4.03
N VAL A 37 6.04 -7.84 3.71
CA VAL A 37 6.60 -8.06 2.38
C VAL A 37 7.18 -9.46 2.36
N THR A 38 6.69 -10.32 1.46
CA THR A 38 7.04 -11.75 1.40
C THR A 38 7.99 -12.08 0.27
N GLU A 39 8.25 -11.12 -0.62
CA GLU A 39 9.21 -11.23 -1.70
C GLU A 39 10.60 -11.58 -1.17
N THR A 40 11.22 -12.58 -1.79
CA THR A 40 12.53 -13.12 -1.37
C THR A 40 13.70 -12.36 -1.99
N ASN A 41 13.49 -11.70 -3.12
CA ASN A 41 14.49 -10.92 -3.83
C ASN A 41 13.83 -9.84 -4.71
N GLY A 42 14.64 -8.93 -5.24
CA GLY A 42 14.20 -7.85 -6.11
C GLY A 42 13.70 -6.63 -5.33
N PRO A 43 13.18 -5.63 -6.05
CA PRO A 43 12.73 -4.38 -5.44
C PRO A 43 11.51 -4.60 -4.54
N SER A 44 11.38 -3.79 -3.50
CA SER A 44 10.17 -3.83 -2.68
C SER A 44 8.95 -3.37 -3.49
N PRO A 45 7.73 -3.73 -3.06
CA PRO A 45 6.55 -2.98 -3.47
C PRO A 45 6.70 -1.51 -3.06
N ARG A 46 5.85 -0.64 -3.62
CA ARG A 46 5.81 0.75 -3.20
C ARG A 46 5.09 0.83 -1.85
N LEU A 47 5.87 1.08 -0.79
CA LEU A 47 5.38 1.20 0.57
C LEU A 47 4.90 2.63 0.82
N ARG A 48 3.77 2.78 1.52
CA ARG A 48 3.14 4.07 1.78
C ARG A 48 2.70 4.18 3.21
N TYR A 49 3.03 5.31 3.84
CA TYR A 49 2.73 5.58 5.23
C TYR A 49 2.17 6.99 5.38
N VAL A 50 1.21 7.17 6.28
CA VAL A 50 0.75 8.48 6.72
C VAL A 50 1.11 8.65 8.18
N THR A 51 1.81 9.74 8.50
CA THR A 51 2.10 10.13 9.88
C THR A 51 1.61 11.54 10.15
N PRO A 52 1.05 11.86 11.33
CA PRO A 52 0.58 13.21 11.64
C PRO A 52 1.69 14.28 11.65
N GLU A 53 2.93 13.85 11.93
CA GLU A 53 4.11 14.71 12.04
C GLU A 53 5.20 14.18 11.09
N ALA A 54 6.20 15.03 10.82
CA ALA A 54 7.33 14.68 9.96
C ALA A 54 8.03 13.42 10.50
N PRO A 55 8.07 12.32 9.74
CA PRO A 55 8.61 11.08 10.26
C PRO A 55 10.12 10.99 10.09
N TYR A 56 10.76 10.22 10.95
CA TYR A 56 12.08 9.65 10.68
C TYR A 56 11.91 8.20 10.19
N VAL A 57 12.85 7.75 9.36
CA VAL A 57 12.80 6.41 8.77
C VAL A 57 14.04 5.61 9.13
N LYS A 58 13.84 4.34 9.51
CA LYS A 58 14.92 3.39 9.80
C LYS A 58 14.72 2.09 9.05
N LEU A 59 15.76 1.57 8.41
CA LEU A 59 15.79 0.24 7.81
C LEU A 59 16.80 -0.61 8.57
N ASP A 60 16.36 -1.76 9.10
CA ASP A 60 17.19 -2.67 9.89
C ASP A 60 17.91 -1.95 11.06
N GLY A 61 17.21 -0.99 11.69
CA GLY A 61 17.73 -0.17 12.79
C GLY A 61 18.62 1.01 12.38
N LYS A 62 19.04 1.10 11.11
CA LYS A 62 19.87 2.20 10.60
C LYS A 62 19.01 3.35 10.10
N VAL A 63 19.38 4.58 10.48
CA VAL A 63 18.70 5.80 10.00
C VAL A 63 18.88 5.93 8.49
N MET A 64 17.76 6.14 7.80
CA MET A 64 17.72 6.33 6.37
C MET A 64 17.51 7.81 6.06
N LYS A 65 18.36 8.36 5.21
CA LYS A 65 18.20 9.71 4.66
C LYS A 65 17.42 9.64 3.35
N ILE A 66 16.57 10.62 3.11
CA ILE A 66 15.83 10.75 1.85
C ILE A 66 16.20 12.09 1.23
N GLU A 67 16.91 12.05 0.11
CA GLU A 67 17.42 13.21 -0.60
C GLU A 67 17.21 12.99 -2.11
N ASN A 68 16.74 14.02 -2.84
CA ASN A 68 16.52 13.95 -4.29
C ASN A 68 15.79 12.67 -4.76
N ARG A 69 14.66 12.36 -4.11
CA ARG A 69 13.83 11.17 -4.34
C ARG A 69 14.51 9.81 -4.13
N THR A 70 15.60 9.78 -3.37
CA THR A 70 16.47 8.62 -3.19
C THR A 70 16.65 8.30 -1.72
N CYS A 71 16.59 7.02 -1.36
CA CYS A 71 16.89 6.54 -0.01
C CYS A 71 18.39 6.22 0.11
N PHE A 72 19.01 6.71 1.18
CA PHE A 72 20.41 6.44 1.52
C PHE A 72 20.57 5.92 2.94
N ILE A 73 21.50 4.98 3.13
CA ILE A 73 22.00 4.58 4.45
C ILE A 73 23.51 4.73 4.43
N SER A 74 24.06 5.53 5.35
CA SER A 74 25.50 5.81 5.41
C SER A 74 26.10 6.26 4.06
N GLY A 75 25.34 7.03 3.27
CA GLY A 75 25.73 7.51 1.94
C GLY A 75 25.53 6.51 0.79
N GLN A 76 25.23 5.24 1.07
CA GLN A 76 24.94 4.24 0.05
C GLN A 76 23.46 4.33 -0.38
N GLU A 77 23.21 4.40 -1.69
CA GLU A 77 21.87 4.30 -2.24
C GLU A 77 21.29 2.90 -2.00
N ILE A 78 20.05 2.86 -1.50
CA ILE A 78 19.34 1.62 -1.21
C ILE A 78 17.97 1.51 -1.89
N GLY A 79 17.47 2.59 -2.51
CA GLY A 79 16.13 2.60 -3.07
C GLY A 79 15.71 3.89 -3.76
N LYS A 80 14.86 3.74 -4.77
CA LYS A 80 14.15 4.81 -5.49
C LYS A 80 12.79 4.29 -6.02
N PRO A 81 11.74 5.12 -6.08
CA PRO A 81 11.65 6.46 -5.51
C PRO A 81 11.42 6.41 -3.99
N CYS A 82 11.95 7.42 -3.29
CA CYS A 82 11.72 7.64 -1.87
C CYS A 82 11.34 9.10 -1.63
N LEU A 83 10.26 9.36 -0.89
CA LEU A 83 9.72 10.71 -0.77
C LEU A 83 8.99 10.89 0.55
N ILE A 84 9.17 12.06 1.17
CA ILE A 84 8.33 12.54 2.26
C ILE A 84 7.70 13.85 1.77
N THR A 85 6.37 13.93 1.75
CA THR A 85 5.62 15.13 1.36
C THR A 85 4.49 15.40 2.32
N ASN A 86 4.12 16.67 2.45
CA ASN A 86 2.89 17.06 3.14
C ASN A 86 1.65 16.50 2.41
N SER A 87 0.64 16.17 3.18
CA SER A 87 -0.68 15.69 2.78
C SER A 87 -1.74 16.31 3.70
N SER A 88 -3.03 16.23 3.34
CA SER A 88 -4.12 16.71 4.20
C SER A 88 -4.11 16.04 5.58
N ASP A 89 -3.64 14.79 5.63
CA ASP A 89 -3.67 13.94 6.81
C ASP A 89 -2.31 13.92 7.56
N GLY A 90 -1.41 14.85 7.23
CA GLY A 90 -0.06 14.98 7.80
C GLY A 90 1.03 14.82 6.75
N PHE A 91 1.87 13.79 6.90
CA PHE A 91 3.00 13.50 6.03
C PHE A 91 2.84 12.15 5.35
N LEU A 92 2.86 12.16 4.02
CA LEU A 92 2.94 10.97 3.18
C LEU A 92 4.40 10.58 3.02
N THR A 93 4.75 9.37 3.44
CA THR A 93 6.04 8.75 3.14
C THR A 93 5.85 7.65 2.10
N GLU A 94 6.51 7.78 0.95
CA GLU A 94 6.58 6.73 -0.08
C GLU A 94 8.00 6.17 -0.14
N ILE A 95 8.16 4.86 -0.07
CA ILE A 95 9.46 4.19 -0.12
C ILE A 95 9.41 3.02 -1.11
N ARG A 96 10.45 2.90 -1.92
CA ARG A 96 10.72 1.71 -2.73
C ARG A 96 12.20 1.35 -2.61
N LEU A 97 12.48 0.20 -2.00
CA LEU A 97 13.82 -0.34 -1.91
C LEU A 97 14.21 -0.99 -3.23
N SER A 98 15.48 -0.85 -3.63
CA SER A 98 16.01 -1.52 -4.82
C SER A 98 16.15 -3.03 -4.61
N SER A 99 16.34 -3.47 -3.36
CA SER A 99 16.36 -4.87 -2.98
C SER A 99 15.79 -5.09 -1.57
N VAL A 100 14.92 -6.10 -1.44
CA VAL A 100 14.43 -6.62 -0.15
C VAL A 100 15.31 -7.74 0.42
N LEU A 101 16.34 -8.17 -0.31
CA LEU A 101 17.23 -9.23 0.12
C LEU A 101 17.92 -8.85 1.44
N ASN A 102 17.92 -9.78 2.40
CA ASN A 102 18.51 -9.62 3.74
C ASN A 102 17.95 -8.44 4.55
N ARG A 103 16.75 -7.95 4.22
CA ARG A 103 16.03 -6.96 5.04
C ARG A 103 15.18 -7.67 6.07
N LYS A 104 15.05 -7.04 7.25
CA LYS A 104 14.26 -7.56 8.38
C LYS A 104 13.03 -6.69 8.59
N TYR A 105 13.23 -5.39 8.72
CA TYR A 105 12.12 -4.46 8.92
C TYR A 105 12.46 -3.02 8.53
N LEU A 106 11.41 -2.29 8.16
CA LEU A 106 11.41 -0.85 7.94
C LEU A 106 10.48 -0.21 8.98
N ILE A 107 10.97 0.83 9.64
CA ILE A 107 10.21 1.65 10.59
C ILE A 107 10.04 3.04 10.01
N VAL A 108 8.80 3.52 9.97
CA VAL A 108 8.46 4.92 9.71
C VAL A 108 7.78 5.44 10.97
N SER A 109 8.45 6.35 11.68
CA SER A 109 8.02 6.80 13.00
C SER A 109 7.96 8.32 13.05
N GLY A 110 6.81 8.84 13.45
CA GLY A 110 6.63 10.19 13.97
C GLY A 110 5.98 10.06 15.35
N ARG A 111 4.82 10.69 15.53
CA ARG A 111 3.90 10.41 16.67
C ARG A 111 3.33 8.99 16.64
N ILE A 112 3.11 8.43 15.45
CA ILE A 112 2.64 7.06 15.23
C ILE A 112 3.78 6.23 14.64
N LEU A 113 3.87 4.97 15.07
CA LEU A 113 4.84 4.00 14.59
C LEU A 113 4.20 3.07 13.56
N HIS A 114 4.73 3.08 12.34
CA HIS A 114 4.44 2.07 11.32
C HIS A 114 5.63 1.15 11.14
N THR A 115 5.34 -0.14 10.95
CA THR A 115 6.38 -1.17 10.75
C THR A 115 6.06 -2.01 9.53
N THR A 116 7.04 -2.22 8.67
CA THR A 116 6.97 -3.20 7.59
C THR A 116 7.99 -4.30 7.83
N PHE A 117 7.51 -5.53 7.94
CA PHE A 117 8.37 -6.70 8.10
C PHE A 117 8.68 -7.31 6.73
N PHE A 118 9.94 -7.66 6.51
CA PHE A 118 10.37 -8.42 5.34
C PHE A 118 10.52 -9.87 5.78
N ALA A 119 9.57 -10.71 5.39
CA ALA A 119 9.43 -12.09 5.84
C ALA A 119 9.51 -13.04 4.62
N PRO A 120 10.72 -13.24 4.06
CA PRO A 120 10.90 -14.18 2.97
C PRO A 120 10.51 -15.59 3.43
N ASN A 121 9.83 -16.34 2.56
CA ASN A 121 9.37 -17.71 2.84
C ASN A 121 8.33 -17.82 3.98
N CYS A 122 7.60 -16.75 4.28
CA CYS A 122 6.51 -16.81 5.25
C CYS A 122 5.35 -17.65 4.70
N THR A 123 5.04 -18.77 5.36
CA THR A 123 3.87 -19.61 5.05
C THR A 123 2.73 -19.27 5.99
N PHE A 124 1.66 -18.68 5.48
CA PHE A 124 0.44 -18.47 6.26
C PHE A 124 -0.34 -19.79 6.35
N PRO A 125 -0.72 -20.25 7.55
CA PRO A 125 -1.57 -21.41 7.68
C PRO A 125 -2.92 -21.13 7.00
N LYS A 126 -3.51 -22.18 6.42
CA LYS A 126 -4.85 -22.07 5.81
C LYS A 126 -5.83 -21.65 6.89
N ALA A 127 -6.62 -20.60 6.64
CA ALA A 127 -7.65 -20.16 7.57
C ALA A 127 -8.57 -21.34 7.90
N MET A 128 -8.83 -21.57 9.19
CA MET A 128 -9.85 -22.52 9.61
C MET A 128 -11.19 -22.01 9.09
N ALA A 129 -11.97 -22.88 8.44
CA ALA A 129 -13.31 -22.53 8.00
C ALA A 129 -14.10 -22.06 9.23
N GLY A 130 -14.66 -20.85 9.16
CA GLY A 130 -15.50 -20.35 10.24
C GLY A 130 -16.66 -21.31 10.44
N SER A 131 -16.78 -21.88 11.63
CA SER A 131 -18.00 -22.55 12.07
C SER A 131 -19.06 -21.48 12.24
N ALA A 132 -20.00 -21.42 11.29
CA ALA A 132 -21.21 -20.62 11.37
C ALA A 132 -22.11 -21.10 12.51
#